data_AF-A0A6N6SHF5-F1
#
_entry.id   AF-A0A6N6SHF5-F1
#
_cell.length_a   1.000
_cell.length_b   1.000
_cell.length_c   1.000
_cell.angle_alpha   90.00
_cell.angle_beta   90.00
_cell.angle_gamma   90.00
#
_symmetry.space_group_name_H-M   'P 1'
#
loop_
_entity.id
_entity.type
_entity.pdbx_description
1 polymer ?
#
loop_
_entity_poly.entity_id
_entity_poly.type
_entity_poly.pdbx_seq_one_letter_code
_entity_poly.pdbx_strand_id
1 'polypeptide(L)'
;MVRLLVIAVLPLAFWAIFSASPQIIHELMAQTGARQVSHGYTEQLFDGVLSFEEVLSSRYSDHARGESCQHAFVRLGADAPSRPPRAALRRNRDLRFGGVWRLTPVAFADTAAFAPVERCVAYVGPTLSAEIGRVLREPGAHYYRDLTDGTLHIYAPAARLAGRVRIAPEGRP
;
A
#
# COMPACT_ATOMS: atom_id res chain seq x y z
N MET A 1 56.62 -43.52 17.56
CA MET A 1 56.42 -42.24 18.29
C MET A 1 55.28 -41.51 17.62
N VAL A 2 54.29 -41.15 18.42
CA VAL A 2 52.95 -40.70 18.02
C VAL A 2 52.80 -39.22 18.41
N ARG A 3 52.04 -38.48 17.59
CA ARG A 3 51.37 -37.17 17.81
C ARG A 3 52.20 -35.88 17.69
N LEU A 4 51.81 -35.03 16.73
CA LEU A 4 51.36 -33.63 16.93
C LEU A 4 50.73 -33.13 15.60
N LEU A 5 49.41 -33.25 15.38
CA LEU A 5 48.33 -32.27 15.68
C LEU A 5 48.59 -30.90 15.01
N VAL A 6 48.11 -30.66 13.78
CA VAL A 6 46.79 -30.10 13.38
C VAL A 6 46.46 -28.74 14.03
N ILE A 7 45.94 -27.85 13.17
CA ILE A 7 45.17 -26.62 13.40
C ILE A 7 45.96 -25.34 13.10
N ALA A 8 46.03 -25.00 11.82
CA ALA A 8 46.46 -23.69 11.33
C ALA A 8 45.64 -23.28 10.10
N VAL A 9 44.30 -23.30 10.14
CA VAL A 9 43.45 -22.66 9.12
C VAL A 9 42.10 -22.32 9.74
N LEU A 10 41.96 -21.17 10.43
CA LEU A 10 40.66 -20.54 10.74
C LEU A 10 40.92 -19.21 11.47
N PRO A 11 41.20 -18.10 10.75
CA PRO A 11 40.56 -16.83 11.17
C PRO A 11 40.25 -15.84 10.04
N LEU A 12 40.11 -16.25 8.77
CA LEU A 12 39.83 -15.31 7.67
C LEU A 12 38.40 -15.35 7.10
N ALA A 13 37.60 -16.38 7.42
CA ALA A 13 36.21 -16.46 6.96
C ALA A 13 35.22 -15.66 7.83
N PHE A 14 35.61 -15.23 9.04
CA PHE A 14 34.70 -14.60 10.00
C PHE A 14 34.50 -13.09 9.76
N TRP A 15 35.46 -12.41 9.11
CA TRP A 15 35.37 -10.97 8.83
C TRP A 15 34.54 -10.64 7.58
N ALA A 16 34.41 -11.56 6.62
CA ALA A 16 33.61 -11.34 5.41
C ALA A 16 32.08 -11.44 5.66
N ILE A 17 31.65 -11.97 6.81
CA ILE A 17 30.23 -12.12 7.15
C ILE A 17 29.69 -10.88 7.86
N PHE A 18 30.53 -10.11 8.57
CA PHE A 18 30.12 -8.89 9.30
C PHE A 18 30.16 -7.60 8.46
N SER A 19 30.62 -7.65 7.22
CA SER A 19 30.41 -6.59 6.22
C SER A 19 29.06 -6.71 5.51
N ALA A 20 28.07 -7.36 6.13
CA ALA A 20 26.68 -7.20 5.76
C ALA A 20 26.30 -5.73 6.00
N SER A 21 26.21 -4.99 4.89
CA SER A 21 26.02 -3.55 4.81
C SER A 21 24.90 -3.08 5.77
N PRO A 22 25.06 -1.94 6.47
CA PRO A 22 24.00 -1.35 7.31
C PRO A 22 22.66 -1.15 6.58
N GLN A 23 22.66 -1.22 5.24
CA GLN A 23 21.46 -1.22 4.40
C GLN A 23 20.57 -2.46 4.61
N ILE A 24 21.13 -3.65 4.84
CA ILE A 24 20.34 -4.88 5.03
C ILE A 24 19.56 -4.83 6.35
N ILE A 25 20.15 -4.25 7.41
CA ILE A 25 19.48 -4.07 8.71
C ILE A 25 18.36 -3.04 8.61
N HIS A 26 18.55 -1.95 7.86
CA HIS A 26 17.48 -0.99 7.60
C HIS A 26 16.31 -1.60 6.80
N GLU A 27 16.59 -2.47 5.85
CA GLU A 27 15.58 -3.12 5.02
C GLU A 27 14.79 -4.19 5.81
N LEU A 28 15.47 -4.95 6.69
CA LEU A 28 14.83 -5.89 7.63
C LEU A 28 14.00 -5.19 8.72
N MET A 29 14.45 -4.03 9.20
CA MET A 29 13.66 -3.24 10.16
C MET A 29 12.50 -2.49 9.49
N ALA A 30 12.63 -2.10 8.22
CA ALA A 30 11.52 -1.56 7.43
C ALA A 30 10.45 -2.62 7.12
N GLN A 31 10.83 -3.89 6.92
CA GLN A 31 9.88 -4.99 6.69
C GLN A 31 9.15 -5.48 7.95
N THR A 32 9.69 -5.21 9.15
CA THR A 32 9.05 -5.60 10.43
C THR A 32 8.12 -4.53 11.00
N GLY A 33 8.01 -3.37 10.33
CA GLY A 33 6.89 -2.45 10.45
C GLY A 33 5.63 -3.12 9.91
N ALA A 34 5.01 -3.93 10.77
CA ALA A 34 3.91 -4.84 10.52
C ALA A 34 2.94 -4.34 9.42
N ARG A 35 2.77 -5.18 8.39
CA ARG A 35 1.62 -5.22 7.51
C ARG A 35 0.38 -5.43 8.39
N GLN A 36 -0.11 -4.36 9.01
CA GLN A 36 -1.17 -4.40 10.01
C GLN A 36 -2.50 -4.54 9.29
N VAL A 37 -2.77 -5.75 8.79
CA VAL A 37 -4.05 -6.09 8.16
C VAL A 37 -5.13 -5.95 9.21
N SER A 38 -5.89 -4.86 9.15
CA SER A 38 -7.13 -4.75 9.91
C SER A 38 -8.10 -5.78 9.35
N HIS A 39 -8.20 -6.93 10.02
CA HIS A 39 -9.07 -8.03 9.60
C HIS A 39 -10.48 -7.53 9.29
N GLY A 40 -10.98 -7.83 8.08
CA GLY A 40 -12.34 -7.51 7.66
C GLY A 40 -12.53 -6.12 7.06
N TYR A 41 -11.58 -5.19 7.14
CA TYR A 41 -11.78 -3.85 6.58
C TYR A 41 -11.82 -3.87 5.04
N THR A 42 -10.89 -4.59 4.41
CA THR A 42 -10.84 -4.74 2.96
C THR A 42 -12.10 -5.40 2.42
N GLU A 43 -12.54 -6.48 3.08
CA GLU A 43 -13.74 -7.22 2.75
C GLU A 43 -14.96 -6.31 2.85
N GLN A 44 -15.12 -5.55 3.94
CA GLN A 44 -16.24 -4.62 4.09
C GLN A 44 -16.24 -3.48 3.06
N LEU A 45 -15.05 -3.00 2.66
CA LEU A 45 -14.91 -1.93 1.68
C LEU A 45 -15.32 -2.38 0.27
N PHE A 46 -14.94 -3.61 -0.12
CA PHE A 46 -15.15 -4.15 -1.47
C PHE A 46 -16.37 -5.08 -1.59
N ASP A 47 -17.00 -5.45 -0.48
CA ASP A 47 -18.18 -6.32 -0.44
C ASP A 47 -19.31 -5.78 -1.34
N GLY A 48 -19.73 -6.63 -2.28
CA GLY A 48 -20.73 -6.30 -3.30
C GLY A 48 -20.32 -5.24 -4.32
N VAL A 49 -19.05 -4.81 -4.33
CA VAL A 49 -18.53 -3.78 -5.25
C VAL A 49 -17.53 -4.38 -6.24
N LEU A 50 -16.60 -5.19 -5.74
CA LEU A 50 -15.48 -5.68 -6.53
C LEU A 50 -14.93 -6.99 -5.98
N SER A 51 -14.77 -7.98 -6.84
CA SER A 51 -14.02 -9.20 -6.51
C SER A 51 -12.52 -8.94 -6.63
N PHE A 52 -11.74 -9.52 -5.71
CA PHE A 52 -10.28 -9.42 -5.71
C PHE A 52 -9.65 -10.75 -5.32
N GLU A 53 -8.41 -10.97 -5.76
CA GLU A 53 -7.65 -12.21 -5.49
C GLU A 53 -6.77 -12.10 -4.24
N GLU A 54 -6.19 -10.92 -4.00
CA GLU A 54 -5.20 -10.74 -2.93
C GLU A 54 -5.36 -9.37 -2.26
N VAL A 55 -5.17 -9.32 -0.94
CA VAL A 55 -5.00 -8.06 -0.20
C VAL A 55 -3.52 -7.67 -0.20
N LEU A 56 -3.17 -6.59 -0.91
CA LEU A 56 -1.80 -6.11 -1.01
C LEU A 56 -1.37 -5.35 0.25
N SER A 57 -2.23 -4.45 0.73
CA SER A 57 -2.01 -3.69 1.96
C SER A 57 -3.34 -3.17 2.48
N SER A 58 -3.56 -3.26 3.78
CA SER A 58 -4.80 -2.81 4.40
C SER A 58 -4.54 -2.32 5.81
N ARG A 59 -5.16 -1.21 6.19
CA ARG A 59 -5.14 -0.65 7.53
C ARG A 59 -6.38 0.22 7.75
N TYR A 60 -7.03 0.00 8.87
CA TYR A 60 -8.10 0.85 9.38
C TYR A 60 -7.78 1.23 10.83
N SER A 61 -7.91 2.51 11.13
CA SER A 61 -7.71 3.04 12.48
C SER A 61 -8.76 4.11 12.73
N ASP A 62 -9.66 3.84 13.66
CA ASP A 62 -10.71 4.73 14.14
C ASP A 62 -10.25 5.60 15.33
N HIS A 63 -9.20 5.19 16.05
CA HIS A 63 -8.73 5.85 17.28
C HIS A 63 -7.23 6.23 17.25
N ALA A 64 -6.75 6.83 16.16
CA ALA A 64 -5.36 7.28 16.13
C ALA A 64 -5.17 8.55 16.98
N ARG A 65 -4.19 8.51 17.89
CA ARG A 65 -3.63 9.72 18.52
C ARG A 65 -2.68 10.36 17.50
N GLY A 66 -3.23 11.21 16.64
CA GLY A 66 -2.52 11.89 15.56
C GLY A 66 -3.02 11.50 14.17
N GLU A 67 -2.34 12.02 13.16
CA GLU A 67 -2.62 11.68 11.77
C GLU A 67 -2.44 10.18 11.52
N SER A 68 -3.42 9.56 10.86
CA SER A 68 -3.34 8.15 10.49
C SER A 68 -3.68 7.91 9.03
N CYS A 69 -3.10 6.85 8.50
CA CYS A 69 -3.39 6.37 7.15
C CYS A 69 -4.39 5.23 7.23
N GLN A 70 -5.56 5.47 6.63
CA GLN A 70 -6.57 4.45 6.38
C GLN A 70 -6.49 4.06 4.91
N HIS A 71 -6.21 2.79 4.63
CA HIS A 71 -6.06 2.33 3.25
C HIS A 71 -6.43 0.87 3.07
N ALA A 72 -6.82 0.53 1.86
CA ALA A 72 -6.99 -0.85 1.43
C ALA A 72 -6.67 -0.92 -0.07
N PHE A 73 -5.69 -1.75 -0.41
CA PHE A 73 -5.24 -2.02 -1.77
C PHE A 73 -5.30 -3.52 -2.03
N VAL A 74 -5.83 -3.89 -3.19
CA VAL A 74 -6.07 -5.27 -3.57
C VAL A 74 -5.57 -5.55 -4.99
N ARG A 75 -5.18 -6.81 -5.22
CA ARG A 75 -4.93 -7.37 -6.54
C ARG A 75 -6.25 -7.86 -7.12
N LEU A 76 -6.62 -7.35 -8.28
CA LEU A 76 -7.84 -7.72 -8.98
C LEU A 76 -7.71 -9.07 -9.69
N GLY A 77 -8.87 -9.71 -9.90
CA GLY A 77 -9.00 -10.86 -10.77
C GLY A 77 -8.48 -10.61 -12.18
N ALA A 78 -8.01 -11.66 -12.86
CA ALA A 78 -7.69 -11.58 -14.29
C ALA A 78 -8.91 -11.20 -15.16
N ASP A 79 -10.12 -11.44 -14.65
CA ASP A 79 -11.43 -11.17 -15.25
C ASP A 79 -12.05 -9.83 -14.78
N ALA A 80 -11.27 -8.98 -14.11
CA ALA A 80 -11.79 -7.71 -13.60
C ALA A 80 -12.38 -6.82 -14.72
N PRO A 81 -13.55 -6.20 -14.51
CA PRO A 81 -14.20 -5.38 -15.53
C PRO A 81 -13.31 -4.24 -16.04
N SER A 82 -13.35 -3.93 -17.33
CA SER A 82 -12.57 -2.80 -17.88
C SER A 82 -13.03 -1.44 -17.36
N ARG A 83 -14.31 -1.33 -16.94
CA ARG A 83 -14.89 -0.13 -16.35
C ARG A 83 -14.94 -0.23 -14.83
N PRO A 84 -14.69 0.86 -14.11
CA PRO A 84 -14.75 0.84 -12.66
C PRO A 84 -16.19 0.61 -12.16
N PRO A 85 -16.36 -0.02 -10.99
CA PRO A 85 -17.69 -0.23 -10.42
C PRO A 85 -18.34 1.11 -10.04
N ARG A 86 -19.67 1.13 -10.01
CA ARG A 86 -20.42 2.26 -9.47
C ARG A 86 -20.17 2.33 -7.95
N ALA A 87 -20.14 3.55 -7.41
CA ALA A 87 -19.98 3.74 -5.98
C ALA A 87 -21.14 3.08 -5.22
N ALA A 88 -20.83 2.23 -4.24
CA ALA A 88 -21.84 1.66 -3.36
C ALA A 88 -22.48 2.76 -2.50
N LEU A 89 -23.80 2.73 -2.38
CA LEU A 89 -24.56 3.60 -1.48
C LEU A 89 -24.41 3.09 -0.04
N ARG A 90 -23.24 3.30 0.56
CA ARG A 90 -22.97 2.99 1.97
C ARG A 90 -23.13 4.25 2.83
N ARG A 91 -23.81 4.10 3.99
CA ARG A 91 -23.99 5.18 4.97
C ARG A 91 -22.64 5.59 5.58
N ASN A 92 -21.82 4.61 5.93
CA ASN A 92 -20.46 4.85 6.38
C ASN A 92 -19.56 5.17 5.17
N ARG A 93 -19.05 6.41 5.11
CA ARG A 93 -18.15 6.86 4.04
C ARG A 93 -16.80 6.13 4.06
N ASP A 94 -16.35 5.67 5.23
CA ASP A 94 -15.10 4.93 5.33
C ASP A 94 -15.14 3.55 4.67
N LEU A 95 -16.35 3.01 4.45
CA LEU A 95 -16.55 1.73 3.77
C LEU A 95 -16.98 1.91 2.31
N ARG A 96 -16.85 3.11 1.75
CA ARG A 96 -17.23 3.38 0.36
C ARG A 96 -16.04 3.21 -0.56
N PHE A 97 -16.24 2.50 -1.68
CA PHE A 97 -15.30 2.47 -2.79
C PHE A 97 -15.93 3.08 -4.05
N GLY A 98 -15.19 3.98 -4.69
CA GLY A 98 -15.57 4.65 -5.93
C GLY A 98 -16.27 5.98 -5.76
N GLY A 99 -16.63 6.60 -6.90
CA GLY A 99 -17.25 7.91 -6.96
C GLY A 99 -17.32 8.42 -8.40
N VAL A 100 -17.05 9.71 -8.58
CA VAL A 100 -17.00 10.32 -9.92
C VAL A 100 -15.64 10.01 -10.55
N TRP A 101 -15.55 8.85 -11.18
CA TRP A 101 -14.33 8.36 -11.81
C TRP A 101 -13.82 9.29 -12.91
N ARG A 102 -12.52 9.50 -12.93
CA ARG A 102 -11.77 10.24 -13.95
C ARG A 102 -10.69 9.33 -14.51
N LEU A 103 -10.38 9.49 -15.80
CA LEU A 103 -9.30 8.74 -16.44
C LEU A 103 -7.94 9.31 -16.04
N THR A 104 -6.95 8.43 -15.88
CA THR A 104 -5.54 8.81 -15.87
C THR A 104 -5.06 9.16 -17.29
N PRO A 105 -3.98 9.94 -17.46
CA PRO A 105 -3.10 10.48 -16.43
C PRO A 105 -3.77 11.54 -15.56
N VAL A 106 -3.38 11.59 -14.29
CA VAL A 106 -3.78 12.70 -13.41
C VAL A 106 -3.12 13.98 -13.94
N ALA A 107 -3.93 14.94 -14.39
CA ALA A 107 -3.47 16.17 -15.05
C ALA A 107 -2.58 17.09 -14.16
N PHE A 108 -2.37 16.74 -12.89
CA PHE A 108 -1.58 17.50 -11.93
C PHE A 108 -0.69 16.52 -11.15
N ALA A 109 0.48 16.21 -11.72
CA ALA A 109 1.45 15.31 -11.13
C ALA A 109 2.03 15.83 -9.79
N ASP A 110 1.89 17.13 -9.51
CA ASP A 110 2.84 17.78 -8.60
C ASP A 110 2.32 18.29 -7.24
N THR A 111 1.02 18.33 -6.86
CA THR A 111 0.69 19.09 -5.61
C THR A 111 -0.45 18.66 -4.67
N ALA A 112 -1.41 17.80 -5.02
CA ALA A 112 -2.46 17.45 -4.03
C ALA A 112 -3.18 16.11 -4.25
N ALA A 113 -3.21 15.61 -5.48
CA ALA A 113 -3.90 14.37 -5.82
C ALA A 113 -3.14 13.13 -5.33
N PHE A 114 -1.80 13.20 -5.32
CA PHE A 114 -0.90 12.14 -4.84
C PHE A 114 -0.65 12.18 -3.34
N ALA A 115 -0.95 13.31 -2.69
CA ALA A 115 -0.59 13.58 -1.30
C ALA A 115 -0.99 12.43 -0.34
N PRO A 116 -2.17 11.79 -0.46
CA PRO A 116 -2.48 10.63 0.39
C PRO A 116 -1.53 9.45 0.22
N VAL A 117 -1.13 9.10 -1.01
CA VAL A 117 -0.24 7.95 -1.25
C VAL A 117 1.18 8.25 -0.77
N GLU A 118 1.67 9.46 -1.05
CA GLU A 118 3.01 9.89 -0.65
C GLU A 118 3.14 9.98 0.86
N ARG A 119 2.16 10.61 1.54
CA ARG A 119 2.17 10.74 3.00
C ARG A 119 1.95 9.40 3.71
N CYS A 120 1.27 8.45 3.06
CA CYS A 120 1.04 7.12 3.60
C CYS A 120 2.09 6.08 3.18
N VAL A 121 3.20 6.47 2.55
CA VAL A 121 4.21 5.52 2.04
C VAL A 121 4.77 4.59 3.11
N ALA A 122 4.96 5.07 4.34
CA ALA A 122 5.43 4.27 5.47
C ALA A 122 4.46 3.16 5.87
N TYR A 123 3.16 3.29 5.55
CA TYR A 123 2.11 2.33 5.87
C TYR A 123 1.69 1.46 4.69
N VAL A 124 1.72 2.02 3.48
CA VAL A 124 1.38 1.31 2.23
C VAL A 124 2.56 0.45 1.77
N GLY A 125 3.79 0.88 2.03
CA GLY A 125 5.02 0.27 1.57
C GLY A 125 5.53 0.94 0.29
N PRO A 126 6.86 1.16 0.16
CA PRO A 126 7.44 1.94 -0.94
C PRO A 126 7.18 1.33 -2.31
N THR A 127 7.24 -0.01 -2.43
CA THR A 127 7.01 -0.72 -3.69
C THR A 127 5.58 -0.51 -4.21
N LEU A 128 4.59 -0.70 -3.35
CA LEU A 128 3.18 -0.51 -3.72
C LEU A 128 2.86 0.96 -3.99
N SER A 129 3.41 1.89 -3.21
CA SER A 129 3.29 3.33 -3.49
C SER A 129 3.89 3.72 -4.84
N ALA A 130 5.03 3.13 -5.24
CA ALA A 130 5.62 3.35 -6.55
C ALA A 130 4.74 2.78 -7.69
N GLU A 131 4.19 1.57 -7.51
CA GLU A 131 3.23 0.97 -8.46
C GLU A 131 2.00 1.87 -8.66
N ILE A 132 1.42 2.36 -7.56
CA ILE A 132 0.29 3.31 -7.58
C ILE A 132 0.67 4.60 -8.30
N GLY A 133 1.84 5.16 -7.97
CA GLY A 133 2.33 6.39 -8.60
C GLY A 133 2.46 6.25 -10.12
N ARG A 134 2.96 5.11 -10.59
CA ARG A 134 3.03 4.79 -12.03
C ARG A 134 1.63 4.70 -12.66
N VAL A 135 0.72 3.94 -12.04
CA VAL A 135 -0.67 3.78 -12.50
C VAL A 135 -1.39 5.12 -12.67
N LEU A 136 -1.13 6.09 -11.79
CA LEU A 136 -1.75 7.41 -11.85
C LEU A 136 -1.12 8.34 -12.90
N ARG A 137 0.13 8.10 -13.29
CA ARG A 137 0.86 8.88 -14.31
C ARG A 137 0.69 8.34 -15.74
N GLU A 138 0.30 7.08 -15.87
CA GLU A 138 0.09 6.43 -17.17
C GLU A 138 -1.41 6.37 -17.52
N PRO A 139 -1.77 6.42 -18.81
CA PRO A 139 -3.16 6.23 -19.24
C PRO A 139 -3.65 4.80 -18.97
N GLY A 140 -4.97 4.64 -18.81
CA GLY A 140 -5.63 3.32 -18.72
C GLY A 140 -6.14 2.93 -17.33
N ALA A 141 -6.00 3.80 -16.34
CA ALA A 141 -6.61 3.66 -15.03
C ALA A 141 -7.69 4.71 -14.78
N HIS A 142 -8.43 4.50 -13.71
CA HIS A 142 -9.45 5.41 -13.21
C HIS A 142 -9.10 5.82 -11.78
N TYR A 143 -9.35 7.09 -11.46
CA TYR A 143 -9.19 7.60 -10.11
C TYR A 143 -10.38 8.48 -9.73
N TYR A 144 -10.62 8.59 -8.43
CA TYR A 144 -11.57 9.54 -7.88
C TYR A 144 -10.96 10.13 -6.60
N ARG A 145 -11.00 11.45 -6.47
CA ARG A 145 -10.58 12.15 -5.26
C ARG A 145 -11.81 12.79 -4.62
N ASP A 146 -12.15 12.32 -3.44
CA ASP A 146 -13.21 12.90 -2.64
C ASP A 146 -12.66 14.19 -2.00
N LEU A 147 -13.24 15.33 -2.38
CA LEU A 147 -12.78 16.64 -1.89
C LEU A 147 -13.25 16.93 -0.46
N THR A 148 -14.22 16.18 0.05
CA THR A 148 -14.76 16.42 1.40
C THR A 148 -13.88 15.78 2.47
N ASP A 149 -13.30 14.61 2.22
CA ASP A 149 -12.44 13.91 3.19
C ASP A 149 -11.02 13.60 2.69
N GLY A 150 -10.69 14.03 1.47
CA GLY A 150 -9.37 13.84 0.87
C GLY A 150 -9.08 12.41 0.42
N THR A 151 -10.06 11.51 0.44
CA THR A 151 -9.87 10.11 0.04
C THR A 151 -9.52 10.02 -1.45
N LEU A 152 -8.50 9.25 -1.77
CA LEU A 152 -8.17 8.83 -3.13
C LEU A 152 -8.64 7.39 -3.35
N HIS A 153 -9.41 7.17 -4.41
CA HIS A 153 -9.80 5.87 -4.92
C HIS A 153 -9.11 5.62 -6.26
N ILE A 154 -8.69 4.39 -6.48
CA ILE A 154 -7.94 3.97 -7.67
C ILE A 154 -8.54 2.66 -8.19
N TYR A 155 -8.72 2.58 -9.50
CA TYR A 155 -9.14 1.37 -10.21
C TYR A 155 -8.37 1.24 -11.52
N ALA A 156 -7.48 0.26 -11.60
CA ALA A 156 -6.56 0.03 -12.70
C ALA A 156 -6.61 -1.45 -13.13
N PRO A 157 -7.58 -1.83 -13.98
CA PRO A 157 -7.81 -3.23 -14.32
C PRO A 157 -6.62 -3.85 -15.07
N ALA A 158 -5.95 -3.11 -15.95
CA ALA A 158 -4.77 -3.60 -16.68
C ALA A 158 -3.56 -3.86 -15.75
N ALA A 159 -3.40 -3.05 -14.69
CA ALA A 159 -2.41 -3.28 -13.64
C ALA A 159 -2.90 -4.25 -12.55
N ARG A 160 -4.13 -4.76 -12.69
CA ARG A 160 -4.83 -5.58 -11.70
C ARG A 160 -4.84 -4.94 -10.31
N LEU A 161 -4.99 -3.63 -10.21
CA LEU A 161 -4.89 -2.90 -8.94
C LEU A 161 -6.17 -2.12 -8.66
N ALA A 162 -6.70 -2.23 -7.44
CA ALA A 162 -7.69 -1.28 -6.93
C ALA A 162 -7.36 -0.90 -5.50
N GLY A 163 -7.77 0.29 -5.08
CA GLY A 163 -7.62 0.66 -3.69
C GLY A 163 -8.17 2.02 -3.30
N ARG A 164 -8.20 2.22 -1.99
CA ARG A 164 -8.58 3.45 -1.30
C ARG A 164 -7.43 3.85 -0.38
N VAL A 165 -7.12 5.13 -0.33
CA VAL A 165 -6.24 5.69 0.70
C VAL A 165 -6.76 7.05 1.16
N ARG A 166 -6.73 7.26 2.47
CA ARG A 166 -7.13 8.49 3.15
C ARG A 166 -6.14 8.80 4.25
N ILE A 167 -5.84 10.08 4.40
CA ILE A 167 -5.22 10.62 5.59
C ILE A 167 -6.36 11.01 6.53
N ALA A 168 -6.58 10.23 7.58
CA ALA A 168 -7.54 10.58 8.61
C ALA A 168 -6.91 11.67 9.49
N PRO A 169 -7.60 12.81 9.67
CA PRO A 169 -7.12 13.86 10.56
C PRO A 169 -7.03 13.32 11.99
N GLU A 170 -6.15 13.93 12.78
CA GLU A 170 -6.09 13.68 14.22
C GLU A 170 -7.50 13.78 14.82
N GLY A 171 -7.87 12.79 15.64
CA GLY A 171 -9.22 12.66 16.20
C GLY A 171 -9.69 13.99 16.76
N ARG A 172 -10.81 14.51 16.22
CA ARG A 172 -11.50 15.63 16.85
C ARG A 172 -12.03 15.07 18.18
N PRO A 173 -11.67 15.66 19.33
CA PRO A 173 -11.98 15.13 20.66
C PRO A 173 -13.48 14.93 20.87
#